data_AF-A0A1Y1JM10-F1
#
_entry.id   AF-A0A1Y1JM10-F1
#
_cell.length_a   1.000
_cell.length_b   1.000
_cell.length_c   1.000
_cell.angle_alpha   90.00
_cell.angle_beta   90.00
_cell.angle_gamma   90.00
#
_symmetry.space_group_name_H-M   'P 1'
#
loop_
_entity.id
_entity.type
_entity.pdbx_description
1 polymer ?
#
loop_
_entity_poly.entity_id
_entity_poly.type
_entity_poly.pdbx_seq_one_letter_code
_entity_poly.pdbx_strand_id
1 'polypeptide(L)'
;MPYIDKTEEFFKKVEKLSNVNFNLRKGRSISQDTEVNELASKITDLLHRGNQKLQQLEKCVRQKGIFNDKTSQIEELTYEVKQAITDTTNELDGLTEYVCNLNISNPQGKTHLDNIIFSLKNRLIEFTKKFKDVLHIRSEHIKKQVNRRKMYSYTTTESTFSNENYKFTPISDIDIESGQQQTLQMPERSSYLHSRADAMENIQRVIGDLAQMFQKVATMVTQQDQMIQRIDEDIDVSLYNTMEGQNYLLSYFNRLTSTRTLILQIFACIFILIVFFVLFA
;
A
#
# COMPACT_ATOMS: atom_id res chain seq x y z
N MET A 1 14.30 26.55 9.50
CA MET A 1 15.73 26.71 9.15
C MET A 1 15.96 26.04 7.80
N PRO A 2 16.63 26.69 6.84
CA PRO A 2 16.93 26.05 5.55
C PRO A 2 17.99 24.97 5.75
N TYR A 3 17.79 23.82 5.11
CA TYR A 3 18.74 22.72 5.09
C TYR A 3 20.00 23.15 4.32
N ILE A 4 21.15 23.15 4.99
CA ILE A 4 22.45 23.43 4.36
C ILE A 4 23.10 22.08 4.11
N ASP A 5 23.06 21.63 2.86
CA ASP A 5 23.74 20.41 2.45
C ASP A 5 25.26 20.67 2.43
N LYS A 6 25.99 20.00 3.32
CA LYS A 6 27.45 20.07 3.43
C LYS A 6 28.15 18.83 2.89
N THR A 7 27.42 17.98 2.18
CA THR A 7 27.93 16.70 1.66
C THR A 7 29.11 16.92 0.72
N GLU A 8 29.05 17.91 -0.17
CA GLU A 8 30.18 18.24 -1.06
C GLU A 8 31.41 18.76 -0.31
N GLU A 9 31.20 19.57 0.73
CA GLU A 9 32.27 20.16 1.52
C GLU A 9 33.03 19.07 2.30
N PHE A 10 32.30 18.06 2.78
CA PHE A 10 32.84 16.86 3.39
C PHE A 10 33.68 16.05 2.38
N PHE A 11 33.17 15.74 1.19
CA PHE A 11 33.92 14.95 0.20
C PHE A 11 35.18 15.66 -0.29
N LYS A 12 35.12 16.96 -0.56
CA LYS A 12 36.31 17.77 -0.90
C LYS A 12 37.36 17.74 0.19
N LYS A 13 36.94 17.73 1.46
CA LYS A 13 37.86 17.72 2.61
C LYS A 13 38.47 16.33 2.83
N VAL A 14 37.71 15.26 2.59
CA VAL A 14 38.18 13.87 2.62
C VAL A 14 39.19 13.62 1.51
N GLU A 15 38.90 14.03 0.28
CA GLU A 15 39.79 13.92 -0.88
C GLU A 15 41.11 14.65 -0.65
N LYS A 16 41.05 15.83 -0.03
CA LYS A 16 42.23 16.64 0.30
C LYS A 16 43.06 16.06 1.46
N LEU A 17 42.46 15.26 2.34
CA LEU A 17 43.13 14.69 3.52
C LEU A 17 43.63 13.25 3.30
N SER A 18 43.11 12.51 2.32
CA SER A 18 43.55 11.15 2.04
C SER A 18 44.61 11.12 0.93
N ASN A 19 45.88 10.90 1.30
CA ASN A 19 46.97 10.55 0.36
C ASN A 19 46.97 9.07 -0.06
N VAL A 20 45.88 8.36 0.26
CA VAL A 20 45.64 6.98 -0.15
C VAL A 20 44.43 7.05 -1.06
N ASN A 21 44.54 6.45 -2.26
CA ASN A 21 43.37 6.16 -3.10
C ASN A 21 42.45 5.24 -2.29
N PHE A 22 41.59 5.82 -1.46
CA PHE A 22 40.37 5.16 -1.05
C PHE A 22 39.56 5.01 -2.33
N ASN A 23 39.80 3.89 -3.02
CA ASN A 23 38.73 3.24 -3.72
C ASN A 23 37.67 2.91 -2.66
N LEU A 24 36.85 3.91 -2.32
CA LEU A 24 35.44 3.76 -1.97
C LEU A 24 34.70 3.22 -3.22
N ARG A 25 35.31 2.26 -3.91
CA ARG A 25 34.64 1.34 -4.79
C ARG A 25 33.76 0.52 -3.85
N LYS A 26 32.62 1.10 -3.47
CA LYS A 26 31.30 0.60 -3.86
C LYS A 26 31.31 -0.92 -4.02
N GLY A 27 31.72 -1.58 -2.96
CA GLY A 27 31.87 -3.03 -2.86
C GLY A 27 30.90 -3.59 -1.82
N ARG A 28 29.87 -2.82 -1.47
CA ARG A 28 28.64 -3.40 -0.94
C ARG A 28 27.81 -3.88 -2.12
N SER A 29 27.16 -5.01 -1.91
CA SER A 29 26.16 -5.72 -2.69
C SER A 29 24.97 -4.86 -3.17
N ILE A 30 25.24 -3.74 -3.86
CA ILE A 30 24.22 -2.86 -4.40
C ILE A 30 23.26 -3.63 -5.30
N SER A 31 23.74 -4.65 -6.01
CA SER A 31 22.89 -5.51 -6.84
C SER A 31 21.81 -6.26 -6.04
N GLN A 32 22.12 -6.76 -4.84
CA GLN A 32 21.16 -7.53 -4.03
C GLN A 32 20.08 -6.63 -3.41
N ASP A 33 20.48 -5.47 -2.87
CA ASP A 33 19.51 -4.47 -2.39
C ASP A 33 18.69 -3.91 -3.57
N THR A 34 19.26 -3.83 -4.78
CA THR A 34 18.56 -3.36 -5.97
C THR A 34 17.47 -4.34 -6.41
N GLU A 35 17.74 -5.65 -6.41
CA GLU A 35 16.73 -6.67 -6.78
C GLU A 35 15.56 -6.71 -5.79
N VAL A 36 15.84 -6.66 -4.48
CA VAL A 36 14.77 -6.62 -3.45
C VAL A 36 13.95 -5.33 -3.58
N ASN A 37 14.61 -4.20 -3.81
CA ASN A 37 13.93 -2.92 -3.99
C ASN A 37 13.12 -2.88 -5.29
N GLU A 38 13.58 -3.51 -6.36
CA GLU A 38 12.85 -3.61 -7.62
C GLU A 38 11.57 -4.44 -7.44
N LEU A 39 11.68 -5.62 -6.80
CA LEU A 39 10.52 -6.45 -6.47
C LEU A 39 9.54 -5.74 -5.53
N ALA A 40 10.04 -5.07 -4.49
CA ALA A 40 9.23 -4.28 -3.58
C ALA A 40 8.51 -3.12 -4.30
N SER A 41 9.17 -2.47 -5.27
CA SER A 41 8.56 -1.43 -6.11
C SER A 41 7.46 -2.02 -6.99
N LYS A 42 7.69 -3.16 -7.64
CA LYS A 42 6.69 -3.85 -8.46
C LYS A 42 5.44 -4.23 -7.64
N ILE A 43 5.62 -4.74 -6.42
CA ILE A 43 4.53 -5.05 -5.49
C ILE A 43 3.77 -3.76 -5.12
N THR A 44 4.50 -2.68 -4.84
CA THR A 44 3.90 -1.36 -4.54
C THR A 44 3.06 -0.84 -5.70
N ASP A 45 3.54 -0.98 -6.94
CA ASP A 45 2.80 -0.56 -8.15
C ASP A 45 1.57 -1.43 -8.41
N LEU A 46 1.65 -2.74 -8.17
CA LEU A 46 0.49 -3.65 -8.23
C LEU A 46 -0.56 -3.24 -7.21
N LEU A 47 -0.15 -3.01 -5.97
CA LEU A 47 -1.02 -2.58 -4.88
C LEU A 47 -1.66 -1.22 -5.17
N HIS A 48 -0.90 -0.27 -5.72
CA HIS A 48 -1.42 1.04 -6.09
C HIS A 48 -2.48 0.93 -7.19
N ARG A 49 -2.18 0.21 -8.27
CA ARG A 49 -3.14 -0.05 -9.36
C ARG A 49 -4.40 -0.77 -8.85
N GLY A 50 -4.25 -1.77 -7.99
CA GLY A 50 -5.36 -2.46 -7.35
C GLY A 50 -6.24 -1.53 -6.51
N ASN A 51 -5.62 -0.65 -5.72
CA ASN A 51 -6.34 0.35 -4.93
C ASN A 51 -7.09 1.37 -5.79
N GLN A 52 -6.51 1.82 -6.91
CA GLN A 52 -7.20 2.70 -7.86
C GLN A 52 -8.47 2.04 -8.41
N LYS A 53 -8.39 0.76 -8.80
CA LYS A 53 -9.55 -0.02 -9.26
C LYS A 53 -10.59 -0.19 -8.15
N LEU A 54 -10.16 -0.44 -6.91
CA LEU A 54 -11.04 -0.52 -5.75
C LEU A 54 -11.76 0.82 -5.49
N GLN A 55 -11.10 1.95 -5.64
CA GLN A 55 -11.75 3.27 -5.52
C GLN A 55 -12.82 3.48 -6.60
N GLN A 56 -12.56 3.04 -7.83
CA GLN A 56 -13.56 3.08 -8.90
C GLN A 56 -14.74 2.15 -8.60
N LEU A 57 -14.47 0.94 -8.08
CA LEU A 57 -15.49 0.00 -7.64
C LEU A 57 -16.35 0.61 -6.54
N GLU A 58 -15.72 1.20 -5.52
CA GLU A 58 -16.42 1.87 -4.42
C GLU A 58 -17.34 2.98 -4.94
N LYS A 59 -16.86 3.80 -5.89
CA LYS A 59 -17.67 4.83 -6.53
C LYS A 59 -18.87 4.23 -7.27
N CYS A 60 -18.68 3.15 -8.00
CA CYS A 60 -19.76 2.46 -8.72
C CYS A 60 -20.79 1.84 -7.75
N VAL A 61 -20.33 1.21 -6.67
CA VAL A 61 -21.18 0.60 -5.64
C VAL A 61 -21.98 1.65 -4.87
N ARG A 62 -21.39 2.84 -4.62
CA ARG A 62 -22.05 3.94 -3.90
C ARG A 62 -23.01 4.77 -4.75
N GLN A 63 -22.83 4.81 -6.07
CA GLN A 63 -23.73 5.55 -6.95
C GLN A 63 -25.13 4.93 -6.95
N LYS A 64 -26.11 5.68 -6.40
CA LYS A 64 -27.51 5.27 -6.32
C LYS A 64 -28.24 5.70 -7.59
N GLY A 65 -28.62 4.75 -8.45
CA GLY A 65 -29.48 4.98 -9.61
C GLY A 65 -30.33 3.76 -9.89
N ILE A 66 -31.66 3.95 -10.01
CA ILE A 66 -32.62 2.89 -10.33
C ILE A 66 -32.66 2.52 -11.82
N PHE A 67 -32.08 3.38 -12.68
CA PHE A 67 -32.11 3.25 -14.15
C PHE A 67 -30.73 3.04 -14.79
N ASN A 68 -29.66 2.95 -13.99
CA ASN A 68 -28.30 2.75 -14.51
C ASN A 68 -27.65 1.58 -13.78
N ASP A 69 -27.96 0.36 -14.24
CA ASP A 69 -27.49 -0.86 -13.63
C ASP A 69 -26.03 -1.15 -14.01
N LYS A 70 -25.08 -0.57 -13.28
CA LYS A 70 -23.62 -0.79 -13.48
C LYS A 70 -23.15 -2.17 -13.00
N THR A 71 -24.00 -3.19 -13.04
CA THR A 71 -23.68 -4.52 -12.50
C THR A 71 -22.50 -5.15 -13.22
N SER A 72 -22.48 -5.10 -14.56
CA SER A 72 -21.35 -5.62 -15.34
C SER A 72 -20.02 -4.91 -14.99
N GLN A 73 -20.01 -3.58 -14.87
CA GLN A 73 -18.81 -2.83 -14.46
C GLN A 73 -18.37 -3.17 -13.02
N ILE A 74 -19.33 -3.38 -12.11
CA ILE A 74 -19.04 -3.79 -10.73
C ILE A 74 -18.42 -5.19 -10.71
N GLU A 75 -18.94 -6.13 -11.49
CA GLU A 75 -18.42 -7.49 -11.60
C GLU A 75 -17.01 -7.53 -12.21
N GLU A 76 -16.78 -6.77 -13.28
CA GLU A 76 -15.46 -6.61 -13.90
C GLU A 76 -14.45 -6.05 -12.88
N LEU A 77 -14.73 -4.90 -12.28
CA LEU A 77 -13.86 -4.29 -11.27
C LEU A 77 -13.65 -5.19 -10.06
N THR A 78 -14.66 -5.98 -9.66
CA THR A 78 -14.54 -6.98 -8.59
C THR A 78 -13.54 -8.06 -8.96
N TYR A 79 -13.60 -8.57 -10.19
CA TYR A 79 -12.65 -9.56 -10.67
C TYR A 79 -11.23 -8.99 -10.76
N GLU A 80 -11.07 -7.79 -11.31
CA GLU A 80 -9.76 -7.15 -11.42
C GLU A 80 -9.12 -6.86 -10.06
N VAL A 81 -9.90 -6.42 -9.07
CA VAL A 81 -9.41 -6.20 -7.70
C VAL A 81 -9.04 -7.52 -7.04
N LYS A 82 -9.87 -8.57 -7.20
CA LYS A 82 -9.55 -9.92 -6.72
C LYS A 82 -8.23 -10.43 -7.32
N GLN A 83 -8.03 -10.25 -8.63
CA GLN A 83 -6.80 -10.65 -9.31
C GLN A 83 -5.60 -9.87 -8.77
N ALA A 84 -5.73 -8.54 -8.62
CA ALA A 84 -4.66 -7.70 -8.07
C ALA A 84 -4.23 -8.13 -6.65
N ILE A 85 -5.18 -8.48 -5.77
CA ILE A 85 -4.87 -9.03 -4.44
C ILE A 85 -4.11 -10.36 -4.56
N THR A 86 -4.57 -11.25 -5.45
CA THR A 86 -3.95 -12.57 -5.68
C THR A 86 -2.51 -12.41 -6.17
N ASP A 87 -2.29 -11.58 -7.19
CA ASP A 87 -0.97 -11.31 -7.77
C ASP A 87 -0.04 -10.70 -6.73
N THR A 88 -0.52 -9.68 -6.01
CA THR A 88 0.26 -9.02 -4.94
C THR A 88 0.64 -10.01 -3.84
N THR A 89 -0.26 -10.92 -3.47
CA THR A 89 0.02 -11.95 -2.45
C THR A 89 1.10 -12.91 -2.93
N ASN A 90 1.03 -13.37 -4.18
CA ASN A 90 2.02 -14.32 -4.73
C ASN A 90 3.40 -13.69 -4.90
N GLU A 91 3.47 -12.44 -5.37
CA GLU A 91 4.74 -11.70 -5.49
C GLU A 91 5.33 -11.41 -4.10
N LEU A 92 4.49 -11.15 -3.10
CA LEU A 92 4.92 -10.92 -1.72
C LEU A 92 5.41 -12.20 -1.03
N ASP A 93 4.80 -13.35 -1.32
CA ASP A 93 5.33 -14.67 -0.93
C ASP A 93 6.72 -14.89 -1.56
N GLY A 94 6.85 -14.66 -2.86
CA GLY A 94 8.13 -14.79 -3.58
C GLY A 94 9.22 -13.86 -3.04
N LEU A 95 8.87 -12.61 -2.72
CA LEU A 95 9.79 -11.66 -2.07
C LEU A 95 10.20 -12.15 -0.67
N THR A 96 9.24 -12.66 0.12
CA THR A 96 9.51 -13.17 1.47
C THR A 96 10.46 -14.36 1.41
N GLU A 97 10.20 -15.32 0.52
CA GLU A 97 11.06 -16.48 0.30
C GLU A 97 12.46 -16.07 -0.18
N TYR A 98 12.54 -15.12 -1.12
CA TYR A 98 13.81 -14.58 -1.61
C TYR A 98 14.64 -13.98 -0.46
N VAL A 99 14.03 -13.11 0.37
CA VAL A 99 14.72 -12.50 1.52
C VAL A 99 15.11 -13.53 2.59
N CYS A 100 14.29 -14.57 2.83
CA CYS A 100 14.66 -15.66 3.73
C CYS A 100 15.85 -16.48 3.23
N ASN A 101 15.99 -16.65 1.92
CA ASN A 101 17.10 -17.37 1.29
C ASN A 101 18.39 -16.53 1.18
N LEU A 102 18.30 -15.20 1.30
CA LEU A 102 19.47 -14.34 1.36
C LEU A 102 20.21 -14.57 2.69
N ASN A 103 21.46 -15.03 2.60
CA ASN A 103 22.35 -15.07 3.76
C ASN A 103 22.92 -13.67 4.04
N ILE A 104 22.07 -12.78 4.56
CA ILE A 104 22.44 -11.40 4.86
C ILE A 104 23.31 -11.40 6.12
N SER A 105 24.62 -11.22 5.91
CA SER A 105 25.60 -11.15 7.01
C SER A 105 25.45 -9.87 7.86
N ASN A 106 24.82 -8.81 7.33
CA ASN A 106 24.67 -7.54 8.02
C ASN A 106 23.31 -7.44 8.73
N PRO A 107 23.26 -7.38 10.07
CA PRO A 107 22.00 -7.39 10.81
C PRO A 107 21.06 -6.23 10.44
N GLN A 108 21.59 -5.03 10.17
CA GLN A 108 20.80 -3.86 9.78
C GLN A 108 20.17 -4.00 8.39
N GLY A 109 20.87 -4.64 7.45
CA GLY A 109 20.32 -4.88 6.11
C GLY A 109 19.12 -5.82 6.16
N LYS A 110 19.22 -6.86 6.99
CA LYS A 110 18.14 -7.81 7.23
C LYS A 110 16.91 -7.11 7.85
N THR A 111 17.11 -6.33 8.92
CA THR A 111 16.03 -5.55 9.56
C THR A 111 15.33 -4.61 8.57
N HIS A 112 16.09 -3.91 7.72
CA HIS A 112 15.51 -3.03 6.71
C HIS A 112 14.61 -3.77 5.71
N LEU A 113 15.07 -4.91 5.17
CA LEU A 113 14.28 -5.70 4.23
C LEU A 113 13.02 -6.27 4.87
N ASP A 114 13.16 -6.76 6.10
CA ASP A 114 12.02 -7.31 6.81
C ASP A 114 10.98 -6.21 7.15
N ASN A 115 11.42 -4.98 7.46
CA ASN A 115 10.54 -3.81 7.62
C ASN A 115 9.78 -3.47 6.33
N ILE A 116 10.44 -3.57 5.16
CA ILE A 116 9.78 -3.37 3.86
C ILE A 116 8.68 -4.43 3.68
N ILE A 117 9.00 -5.70 3.90
CA ILE A 117 8.04 -6.80 3.78
C ILE A 117 6.85 -6.58 4.72
N PHE A 118 7.10 -6.19 5.97
CA PHE A 118 6.06 -5.90 6.95
C PHE A 118 5.14 -4.76 6.50
N SER A 119 5.72 -3.67 5.99
CA SER A 119 4.94 -2.53 5.46
C SER A 119 4.04 -2.95 4.30
N LEU A 120 4.57 -3.74 3.36
CA LEU A 120 3.81 -4.26 2.22
C LEU A 120 2.68 -5.20 2.67
N LYS A 121 2.94 -6.09 3.63
CA LYS A 121 1.92 -6.98 4.22
C LYS A 121 0.77 -6.19 4.86
N ASN A 122 1.08 -5.20 5.68
CA ASN A 122 0.06 -4.37 6.31
C ASN A 122 -0.79 -3.62 5.28
N ARG A 123 -0.15 -3.07 4.25
CA ARG A 123 -0.87 -2.42 3.15
C ARG A 123 -1.78 -3.40 2.39
N LEU A 124 -1.35 -4.64 2.18
CA LEU A 124 -2.16 -5.70 1.58
C LEU A 124 -3.37 -6.09 2.46
N ILE A 125 -3.17 -6.18 3.78
CA ILE A 125 -4.27 -6.41 4.73
C ILE A 125 -5.30 -5.28 4.65
N GLU A 126 -4.83 -4.03 4.68
CA GLU A 126 -5.71 -2.87 4.59
C GLU A 126 -6.48 -2.85 3.26
N PHE A 127 -5.80 -3.13 2.15
CA PHE A 127 -6.41 -3.24 0.82
C PHE A 127 -7.50 -4.33 0.79
N THR A 128 -7.21 -5.52 1.32
CA THR A 128 -8.15 -6.65 1.38
C THR A 128 -9.37 -6.32 2.27
N LYS A 129 -9.14 -5.65 3.41
CA LYS A 129 -10.21 -5.20 4.31
C LYS A 129 -11.13 -4.19 3.63
N LYS A 130 -10.58 -3.18 2.96
CA LYS A 130 -11.37 -2.20 2.20
C LYS A 130 -12.19 -2.87 1.10
N PHE A 131 -11.61 -3.83 0.39
CA PHE A 131 -12.33 -4.58 -0.64
C PHE A 131 -13.51 -5.37 -0.05
N LYS A 132 -13.31 -6.07 1.06
CA LYS A 132 -14.39 -6.75 1.80
C LYS A 132 -15.53 -5.78 2.15
N ASP A 133 -15.20 -4.60 2.67
CA ASP A 133 -16.21 -3.60 3.08
C ASP A 133 -17.04 -3.12 1.87
N VAL A 134 -16.39 -2.89 0.73
CA VAL A 134 -17.08 -2.50 -0.52
C VAL A 134 -18.03 -3.60 -1.02
N LEU A 135 -17.60 -4.87 -0.98
CA LEU A 135 -18.46 -6.00 -1.34
C LEU A 135 -19.65 -6.16 -0.40
N HIS A 136 -19.45 -5.90 0.89
CA HIS A 136 -20.54 -5.92 1.87
C HIS A 136 -21.59 -4.82 1.57
N ILE A 137 -21.13 -3.60 1.26
CA ILE A 137 -22.03 -2.51 0.84
C ILE A 137 -22.81 -2.91 -0.41
N ARG A 138 -22.15 -3.53 -1.40
CA ARG A 138 -22.80 -4.00 -2.63
C ARG A 138 -23.87 -5.07 -2.34
N SER A 139 -23.55 -6.07 -1.51
CA SER A 139 -24.47 -7.10 -1.04
C SER A 139 -25.72 -6.47 -0.39
N GLU A 140 -25.52 -5.52 0.53
CA GLU A 140 -26.62 -4.79 1.17
C GLU A 140 -27.46 -3.99 0.17
N HIS A 141 -26.83 -3.39 -0.84
CA HIS A 141 -27.55 -2.69 -1.90
C HIS A 141 -28.42 -3.64 -2.74
N ILE A 142 -27.89 -4.81 -3.13
CA ILE A 142 -28.66 -5.82 -3.86
C ILE A 142 -29.86 -6.28 -3.02
N LYS A 143 -29.64 -6.59 -1.74
CA LYS A 143 -30.70 -7.00 -0.81
C LYS A 143 -31.80 -5.95 -0.68
N LYS A 144 -31.43 -4.68 -0.49
CA LYS A 144 -32.39 -3.56 -0.42
C LYS A 144 -33.14 -3.37 -1.73
N GLN A 145 -32.49 -3.51 -2.88
CA GLN A 145 -33.15 -3.41 -4.18
C GLN A 145 -34.17 -4.53 -4.40
N VAL A 146 -33.81 -5.78 -4.07
CA VAL A 146 -34.71 -6.93 -4.15
C VAL A 146 -35.88 -6.75 -3.18
N ASN A 147 -35.63 -6.36 -1.93
CA ASN A 147 -36.70 -6.13 -0.94
C ASN A 147 -37.65 -5.01 -1.37
N ARG A 148 -37.10 -3.88 -1.83
CA ARG A 148 -37.88 -2.76 -2.36
C ARG A 148 -38.75 -3.21 -3.53
N ARG A 149 -38.18 -3.99 -4.46
CA ARG A 149 -38.95 -4.55 -5.57
C ARG A 149 -40.06 -5.46 -5.06
N LYS A 150 -39.80 -6.38 -4.12
CA LYS A 150 -40.86 -7.23 -3.51
C LYS A 150 -42.01 -6.40 -2.94
N MET A 151 -41.72 -5.31 -2.24
CA MET A 151 -42.72 -4.42 -1.63
C MET A 151 -43.56 -3.66 -2.66
N TYR A 152 -42.95 -3.21 -3.76
CA TYR A 152 -43.66 -2.41 -4.78
C TYR A 152 -44.11 -3.22 -6.00
N SER A 153 -43.69 -4.49 -6.12
CA SER A 153 -44.06 -5.37 -7.22
C SER A 153 -45.40 -6.08 -7.00
N TYR A 154 -46.15 -5.73 -5.96
CA TYR A 154 -47.47 -6.25 -5.67
C TYR A 154 -48.56 -5.21 -5.97
N THR A 155 -48.70 -4.79 -7.22
CA THR A 155 -49.95 -4.20 -7.72
C THR A 155 -50.16 -4.58 -9.20
N THR A 156 -51.43 -4.80 -9.52
CA THR A 156 -52.04 -5.10 -10.84
C THR A 156 -52.49 -6.54 -11.09
N THR A 157 -53.11 -7.15 -10.08
CA THR A 157 -54.35 -7.91 -10.25
C THR A 157 -55.12 -7.73 -8.93
N GLU A 158 -56.37 -7.28 -8.97
CA GLU A 158 -57.24 -6.98 -7.81
C GLU A 158 -57.03 -5.62 -7.13
N SER A 159 -57.39 -4.55 -7.84
CA SER A 159 -58.08 -3.42 -7.21
C SER A 159 -59.11 -2.88 -8.19
N THR A 160 -60.11 -3.70 -8.47
CA THR A 160 -61.42 -3.19 -8.86
C THR A 160 -61.90 -2.37 -7.67
N PHE A 161 -61.74 -1.06 -7.75
CA PHE A 161 -62.34 -0.12 -6.80
C PHE A 161 -63.87 -0.23 -6.92
N SER A 162 -64.47 -1.12 -6.14
CA SER A 162 -65.91 -1.12 -5.87
C SER A 162 -66.22 0.01 -4.89
N ASN A 163 -66.27 1.23 -5.42
CA ASN A 163 -66.94 2.34 -4.76
C ASN A 163 -68.32 2.50 -5.42
N GLU A 164 -69.37 2.06 -4.72
CA GLU A 164 -70.76 2.10 -5.19
C GLU A 164 -71.31 3.52 -5.45
N ASN A 165 -70.55 4.60 -5.15
CA ASN A 165 -71.03 5.98 -5.30
C ASN A 165 -70.51 6.75 -6.52
N TYR A 166 -69.75 6.13 -7.42
CA TYR A 166 -69.38 6.77 -8.69
C TYR A 166 -69.80 5.91 -9.86
N LYS A 167 -71.05 6.11 -10.29
CA LYS A 167 -71.58 5.57 -11.55
C LYS A 167 -70.96 6.36 -12.70
N PHE A 168 -69.76 5.98 -13.11
CA PHE A 168 -69.20 6.42 -14.38
C PHE A 168 -69.98 5.70 -15.49
N THR A 169 -70.92 6.38 -16.12
CA THR A 169 -71.50 5.92 -17.39
C THR A 169 -70.45 6.14 -18.47
N PRO A 170 -69.89 5.09 -19.08
CA PRO A 170 -68.97 5.28 -20.20
C PRO A 170 -69.78 5.91 -21.33
N ILE A 171 -69.23 6.96 -21.93
CA ILE A 171 -69.77 7.58 -23.13
C ILE A 171 -69.74 6.51 -24.22
N SER A 172 -70.90 5.90 -24.48
CA SER A 172 -71.18 5.15 -25.69
C SER A 172 -71.28 6.16 -26.82
N ASP A 173 -70.26 6.24 -27.67
CA ASP A 173 -70.35 6.55 -29.11
C ASP A 173 -68.95 6.76 -29.69
N ILE A 174 -68.11 5.72 -29.65
CA ILE A 174 -66.98 5.57 -30.58
C ILE A 174 -66.86 4.07 -30.91
N ASP A 175 -67.47 3.67 -32.01
CA ASP A 175 -67.17 2.43 -32.72
C ASP A 175 -65.71 2.49 -33.23
N ILE A 176 -64.78 1.85 -32.50
CA ILE A 176 -63.46 1.45 -33.03
C ILE A 176 -63.29 -0.05 -32.75
N GLU A 177 -63.95 -0.81 -33.61
CA GLU A 177 -63.48 -2.02 -34.30
C GLU A 177 -62.15 -2.64 -33.79
N SER A 178 -62.32 -3.81 -33.16
CA SER A 178 -61.40 -4.96 -33.11
C SER A 178 -59.88 -4.73 -33.15
N GLY A 179 -59.23 -4.90 -31.98
CA GLY A 179 -57.77 -5.08 -31.92
C GLY A 179 -57.29 -5.39 -30.51
N GLN A 180 -57.26 -6.69 -30.16
CA GLN A 180 -56.49 -7.33 -29.09
C GLN A 180 -56.25 -6.54 -27.78
N GLN A 181 -56.93 -6.97 -26.71
CA GLN A 181 -56.39 -6.84 -25.35
C GLN A 181 -55.04 -7.58 -25.27
N GLN A 182 -53.95 -6.90 -25.60
CA GLN A 182 -52.62 -7.30 -25.14
C GLN A 182 -52.53 -6.94 -23.66
N THR A 183 -52.85 -7.91 -22.81
CA THR A 183 -52.19 -8.01 -21.51
C THR A 183 -50.69 -8.04 -21.77
N LEU A 184 -50.00 -6.92 -21.51
CA LEU A 184 -48.55 -6.87 -21.42
C LEU A 184 -48.09 -7.73 -20.25
N GLN A 185 -48.06 -9.05 -20.43
CA GLN A 185 -47.23 -9.95 -19.64
C GLN A 185 -45.79 -9.58 -19.96
N MET A 186 -45.21 -8.65 -19.19
CA MET A 186 -43.79 -8.31 -19.27
C MET A 186 -42.93 -9.54 -18.94
N PRO A 187 -42.21 -10.14 -19.90
CA PRO A 187 -41.28 -11.25 -19.64
C PRO A 187 -40.02 -10.77 -18.90
N GLU A 188 -39.79 -9.45 -18.83
CA GLU A 188 -38.62 -8.84 -18.17
C GLU A 188 -38.57 -9.03 -16.64
N ARG A 189 -39.69 -9.38 -15.99
CA ARG A 189 -39.78 -9.40 -14.52
C ARG A 189 -38.96 -10.53 -13.88
N SER A 190 -38.89 -11.69 -14.53
CA SER A 190 -38.08 -12.83 -14.10
C SER A 190 -36.59 -12.61 -14.37
N SER A 191 -36.25 -12.04 -15.53
CA SER A 191 -34.86 -11.77 -15.94
C SER A 191 -34.10 -10.89 -14.94
N TYR A 192 -34.73 -9.80 -14.46
CA TYR A 192 -34.11 -8.94 -13.46
C TYR A 192 -33.85 -9.64 -12.12
N LEU A 193 -34.82 -10.41 -11.61
CA LEU A 193 -34.66 -11.12 -10.34
C LEU A 193 -33.58 -12.20 -10.43
N HIS A 194 -33.49 -12.88 -11.58
CA HIS A 194 -32.44 -13.85 -11.85
C HIS A 194 -31.06 -13.19 -11.87
N SER A 195 -30.87 -12.13 -12.65
CA SER A 195 -29.60 -11.38 -12.69
C SER A 195 -29.17 -10.84 -11.32
N ARG A 196 -30.12 -10.42 -10.47
CA ARG A 196 -29.83 -10.01 -9.08
C ARG A 196 -29.45 -11.18 -8.17
N ALA A 197 -30.05 -12.35 -8.37
CA ALA A 197 -29.68 -13.55 -7.64
C ALA A 197 -28.25 -13.99 -8.03
N ASP A 198 -27.93 -13.99 -9.32
CA ASP A 198 -26.62 -14.36 -9.85
C ASP A 198 -25.53 -13.40 -9.36
N ALA A 199 -25.78 -12.09 -9.44
CA ALA A 199 -24.85 -11.08 -8.91
C ALA A 199 -24.63 -11.23 -7.40
N MET A 200 -25.68 -11.59 -6.64
CA MET A 200 -25.55 -11.84 -5.20
C MET A 200 -24.73 -13.11 -4.93
N GLU A 201 -24.97 -14.19 -5.67
CA GLU A 201 -24.20 -15.42 -5.57
C GLU A 201 -22.71 -15.15 -5.86
N ASN A 202 -22.41 -14.42 -6.92
CA ASN A 202 -21.04 -14.05 -7.27
C ASN A 202 -20.37 -13.24 -6.15
N ILE A 203 -21.04 -12.24 -5.60
CA ILE A 203 -20.51 -11.44 -4.48
C ILE A 203 -20.25 -12.32 -3.24
N GLN A 204 -21.15 -13.25 -2.92
CA GLN A 204 -20.94 -14.18 -1.79
C GLN A 204 -19.76 -15.12 -2.04
N ARG A 205 -19.61 -15.64 -3.27
CA ARG A 205 -18.44 -16.45 -3.67
C ARG A 205 -17.15 -15.64 -3.48
N VAL A 206 -17.09 -14.41 -3.99
CA VAL A 206 -15.91 -13.54 -3.85
C VAL A 206 -15.62 -13.22 -2.39
N ILE A 207 -16.63 -12.95 -1.55
CA ILE A 207 -16.43 -12.75 -0.10
C ILE A 207 -15.86 -14.02 0.57
N GLY A 208 -16.31 -15.21 0.15
CA GLY A 208 -15.75 -16.49 0.59
C GLY A 208 -14.28 -16.65 0.20
N ASP A 209 -13.94 -16.34 -1.05
CA ASP A 209 -12.56 -16.36 -1.54
C ASP A 209 -11.67 -15.36 -0.78
N LEU A 210 -12.20 -14.16 -0.48
CA LEU A 210 -11.51 -13.16 0.34
C LEU A 210 -11.20 -13.68 1.75
N ALA A 211 -12.05 -14.50 2.35
CA ALA A 211 -11.79 -15.05 3.68
C ALA A 211 -10.53 -15.94 3.65
N GLN A 212 -10.36 -16.72 2.59
CA GLN A 212 -9.15 -17.52 2.39
C GLN A 212 -7.92 -16.64 2.16
N MET A 213 -8.05 -15.60 1.33
CA MET A 213 -6.97 -14.63 1.09
C MET A 213 -6.58 -13.91 2.39
N PHE A 214 -7.57 -13.45 3.16
CA PHE A 214 -7.35 -12.78 4.44
C PHE A 214 -6.65 -13.70 5.43
N GLN A 215 -7.04 -14.98 5.49
CA GLN A 215 -6.36 -15.95 6.34
C GLN A 215 -4.89 -16.13 5.92
N LYS A 216 -4.63 -16.25 4.61
CA LYS A 216 -3.27 -16.37 4.06
C LYS A 216 -2.42 -15.15 4.44
N VAL A 217 -2.92 -13.94 4.24
CA VAL A 217 -2.19 -12.71 4.57
C VAL A 217 -2.04 -12.55 6.10
N ALA A 218 -3.04 -12.93 6.89
CA ALA A 218 -2.96 -12.91 8.36
C ALA A 218 -1.86 -13.85 8.87
N THR A 219 -1.80 -15.09 8.36
CA THR A 219 -0.72 -16.03 8.73
C THR A 219 0.66 -15.50 8.37
N MET A 220 0.75 -14.80 7.24
CA MET A 220 1.96 -14.15 6.75
C MET A 220 2.49 -13.07 7.71
N VAL A 221 1.60 -12.42 8.46
CA VAL A 221 1.93 -11.37 9.44
C VAL A 221 2.15 -11.95 10.82
N THR A 222 1.34 -12.92 11.27
CA THR A 222 1.54 -13.56 12.58
C THR A 222 2.86 -14.31 12.67
N GLN A 223 3.35 -14.86 11.55
CA GLN A 223 4.68 -15.48 11.50
C GLN A 223 5.82 -14.47 11.70
N GLN A 224 5.58 -13.16 11.51
CA GLN A 224 6.58 -12.10 11.56
C GLN A 224 6.41 -11.13 12.75
N ASP A 225 5.50 -11.42 13.69
CA ASP A 225 5.12 -10.53 14.80
C ASP A 225 6.25 -10.21 15.80
N GLN A 226 7.42 -10.85 15.66
CA GLN A 226 8.61 -10.58 16.48
C GLN A 226 9.39 -9.32 16.05
N MET A 227 9.02 -8.66 14.94
CA MET A 227 9.77 -7.53 14.40
C MET A 227 9.25 -6.14 14.80
N ILE A 228 7.96 -6.01 15.09
CA ILE A 228 7.33 -4.71 15.40
C ILE A 228 7.95 -4.05 16.65
N GLN A 229 8.55 -4.85 17.54
CA GLN A 229 9.23 -4.36 18.76
C GLN A 229 10.65 -3.81 18.53
N ARG A 230 11.21 -3.88 17.30
CA ARG A 230 12.62 -3.52 17.03
C ARG A 230 12.87 -2.18 16.36
N ILE A 231 11.83 -1.38 16.09
CA ILE A 231 12.04 -0.03 15.53
C ILE A 231 12.79 0.87 16.54
N ASP A 232 12.54 0.69 17.84
CA ASP A 232 13.27 1.43 18.88
C ASP A 232 14.74 0.99 18.95
N GLU A 233 15.03 -0.29 18.67
CA GLU A 233 16.38 -0.87 18.77
C GLU A 233 17.32 -0.42 17.63
N ASP A 234 16.79 -0.15 16.43
CA ASP A 234 17.60 0.26 15.27
C ASP A 234 18.00 1.76 15.32
N ILE A 235 17.21 2.59 16.02
CA ILE A 235 17.57 3.98 16.34
C ILE A 235 18.74 4.00 17.31
N ASP A 236 18.71 3.16 18.34
CA ASP A 236 19.78 3.06 19.34
C ASP A 236 21.11 2.61 18.74
N VAL A 237 21.09 1.64 17.82
CA VAL A 237 22.29 1.19 17.10
C VAL A 237 22.85 2.29 16.19
N SER A 238 21.99 3.04 15.51
CA SER A 238 22.41 4.17 14.66
C SER A 238 23.01 5.31 15.49
N LEU A 239 22.41 5.60 16.64
CA LEU A 239 22.89 6.59 17.60
C LEU A 239 24.25 6.16 18.19
N TYR A 240 24.38 4.89 18.58
CA TYR A 240 25.63 4.31 19.08
C TYR A 240 26.76 4.42 18.06
N ASN A 241 26.52 4.02 16.80
CA ASN A 241 27.52 4.12 15.73
C ASN A 241 27.91 5.58 15.42
N THR A 242 26.97 6.52 15.53
CA THR A 242 27.22 7.95 15.33
C THR A 242 28.06 8.53 16.47
N MET A 243 27.75 8.15 17.72
CA MET A 243 28.52 8.55 18.91
C MET A 243 29.95 8.01 18.86
N GLU A 244 30.14 6.75 18.47
CA GLU A 244 31.46 6.17 18.27
C GLU A 244 32.24 6.93 17.18
N GLY A 245 31.61 7.20 16.03
CA GLY A 245 32.22 8.02 14.97
C GLY A 245 32.65 9.41 15.45
N GLN A 246 31.83 10.07 16.27
CA GLN A 246 32.16 11.35 16.90
C GLN A 246 33.35 11.23 17.85
N ASN A 247 33.40 10.19 18.68
CA ASN A 247 34.51 9.92 19.60
C ASN A 247 35.83 9.68 18.85
N TYR A 248 35.79 8.95 17.73
CA TYR A 248 36.95 8.77 16.86
C TYR A 248 37.42 10.09 16.25
N LEU A 249 36.50 10.94 15.77
CA LEU A 249 36.83 12.26 15.23
C LEU A 249 37.48 13.15 16.29
N LEU A 250 36.95 13.14 17.52
CA LEU A 250 37.45 13.93 18.64
C LEU A 250 38.85 13.46 19.06
N SER A 251 39.05 12.14 19.14
CA SER A 251 40.34 11.52 19.46
C SER A 251 41.40 11.86 18.41
N TYR A 252 41.02 11.81 17.13
CA TYR A 252 41.91 12.19 16.03
C TYR A 252 42.22 13.70 16.03
N PHE A 253 41.23 14.55 16.30
CA PHE A 253 41.41 15.99 16.44
C PHE A 253 42.35 16.35 17.59
N ASN A 254 42.22 15.69 18.75
CA ASN A 254 43.12 15.90 19.89
C ASN A 254 44.54 15.45 19.57
N ARG A 255 44.71 14.36 18.81
CA ARG A 255 46.02 13.90 18.34
C ARG A 255 46.66 14.90 17.37
N LEU A 256 45.89 15.49 16.45
CA LEU A 256 46.37 16.55 15.53
C LEU A 256 46.69 17.86 16.25
N THR A 257 45.90 18.25 17.25
CA THR A 257 46.15 19.48 18.01
C THR A 257 47.45 19.38 18.84
N SER A 258 47.74 18.20 19.38
CA SER A 258 48.96 17.92 20.15
C SER A 258 50.26 18.09 19.36
N THR A 259 50.26 17.86 18.05
CA THR A 259 51.49 18.01 17.24
C THR A 259 51.90 19.48 17.05
N ARG A 260 50.95 20.42 17.11
CA ARG A 260 51.24 21.86 16.98
C ARG A 260 51.93 22.45 18.21
N THR A 261 51.61 21.97 19.41
CA THR A 261 52.33 22.37 20.62
C THR A 261 53.73 21.73 20.67
N LEU A 262 53.88 20.50 20.18
CA LEU A 262 55.18 19.82 20.11
C LEU A 262 56.16 20.52 19.15
N ILE A 263 55.71 20.96 17.96
CA ILE A 263 56.59 21.68 17.02
C ILE A 263 57.02 23.04 17.56
N LEU A 264 56.14 23.75 18.30
CA LEU A 264 56.46 25.02 18.93
C LEU A 264 57.55 24.86 20.00
N GLN A 265 57.47 23.80 20.81
CA GLN A 265 58.47 23.48 21.83
C GLN A 265 59.83 23.15 21.21
N ILE A 266 59.87 22.38 20.12
CA ILE A 266 61.11 22.08 19.39
C ILE A 266 61.73 23.35 18.80
N PHE A 267 60.92 24.22 18.20
CA PHE A 267 61.38 25.49 17.64
C PHE A 267 61.97 26.41 18.72
N ALA A 268 61.33 26.51 19.88
CA ALA A 268 61.85 27.27 21.02
C ALA A 268 63.20 26.72 21.51
N CYS A 269 63.36 25.40 21.56
CA CYS A 269 64.62 24.76 21.97
C CYS A 269 65.77 25.08 20.99
N ILE A 270 65.49 25.00 19.67
CA ILE A 270 66.45 25.38 18.63
C ILE A 270 66.81 26.87 18.72
N PHE A 271 65.82 27.73 18.93
CA PHE A 271 66.03 29.18 19.06
C PHE A 271 66.95 29.51 20.24
N ILE A 272 66.73 28.89 21.40
CA ILE A 272 67.59 29.05 22.59
C ILE A 272 69.02 28.59 22.29
N LEU A 273 69.19 27.46 21.59
CA LEU A 273 70.51 26.94 21.21
C LEU A 273 71.26 27.92 20.30
N ILE A 274 70.58 28.49 19.29
CA ILE A 274 71.16 29.49 18.40
C ILE A 274 71.62 30.73 19.19
N VAL A 275 70.76 31.26 20.06
CA VAL A 275 71.10 32.44 20.88
C VAL A 275 72.28 32.15 21.80
N PHE A 276 72.32 30.96 22.42
CA PHE A 276 73.45 30.53 23.25
C PHE A 276 74.75 30.46 22.45
N PHE A 277 74.73 29.87 21.25
CA PHE A 277 75.91 29.75 20.40
C PHE A 277 76.42 31.12 19.93
N VAL A 278 75.53 32.08 19.67
CA VAL A 278 75.91 33.46 19.29
C VAL A 278 76.49 34.25 20.46
N LEU A 279 76.04 33.99 21.70
CA LEU A 279 76.53 34.71 22.88
C LEU A 279 77.83 34.14 23.46
N PHE A 280 78.10 32.85 23.26
CA PHE A 280 79.26 32.16 23.82
C PHE A 280 80.31 31.73 22.79
N ALA A 281 80.13 32.03 21.50
CA ALA A 281 81.16 31.98 20.46
C ALA A 281 81.82 33.35 20.28
#